data_AF-A0A438NGT4-F1
#
_entry.id   AF-A0A438NGT4-F1
#
_cell.length_a   1.000
_cell.length_b   1.000
_cell.length_c   1.000
_cell.angle_alpha   90.00
_cell.angle_beta   90.00
_cell.angle_gamma   90.00
#
_symmetry.space_group_name_H-M   'P 1'
#
loop_
_entity.id
_entity.type
_entity.pdbx_description
1 polymer ?
#
loop_
_entity_poly.entity_id
_entity_poly.type
_entity_poly.pdbx_seq_one_letter_code
_entity_poly.pdbx_strand_id
1 'polypeptide(L)'
;MSKNEASESVASSRGTSVESENQSTKPTNGSSKKSSKSTKPRLTASQKNFNHKDAENKRRTAIRERFTELSTLVPGALGQERSEQVMLGKTTEYLREILREQRRLERLADAQGIHIDPAKRLTDEDYGGSAWKEPNMDQYEVAKRKRAGAGGDDIKDEGENE
;
A
#
# COMPACT_ATOMS: atom_id res chain seq x y z
N MET A 1 -56.51 7.68 -5.04
CA MET A 1 -55.25 8.24 -5.56
C MET A 1 -54.19 7.18 -5.35
N SER A 2 -53.71 6.52 -6.41
CA SER A 2 -52.43 6.84 -7.10
C SER A 2 -51.27 6.80 -6.09
N LYS A 3 -50.21 6.01 -6.24
CA LYS A 3 -49.49 5.56 -7.45
C LYS A 3 -48.39 4.58 -7.00
N ASN A 4 -47.97 3.69 -7.91
CA ASN A 4 -46.58 3.43 -8.39
C ASN A 4 -45.42 3.73 -7.42
N GLU A 5 -44.29 3.01 -7.37
CA GLU A 5 -43.61 2.17 -8.35
C GLU A 5 -42.29 1.65 -7.74
N ALA A 6 -41.71 0.63 -8.39
CA ALA A 6 -40.27 0.45 -8.70
C ALA A 6 -39.28 0.35 -7.51
N SER A 7 -38.16 -0.37 -7.58
CA SER A 7 -37.49 -1.13 -8.63
C SER A 7 -36.37 -1.91 -7.94
N GLU A 8 -36.11 -3.10 -8.44
CA GLU A 8 -34.89 -3.86 -8.22
C GLU A 8 -33.65 -3.02 -8.55
N SER A 9 -32.57 -3.17 -7.77
CA SER A 9 -31.24 -2.77 -8.23
C SER A 9 -30.20 -3.83 -7.82
N VAL A 10 -30.05 -4.78 -8.74
CA VAL A 10 -28.79 -5.36 -9.24
C VAL A 10 -27.55 -5.23 -8.33
N ALA A 11 -27.22 -6.37 -7.70
CA ALA A 11 -25.91 -6.62 -7.13
C ALA A 11 -24.84 -6.64 -8.23
N SER A 12 -24.00 -5.62 -8.29
CA SER A 12 -22.83 -5.57 -9.17
C SER A 12 -21.69 -6.43 -8.60
N SER A 13 -21.65 -7.68 -9.02
CA SER A 13 -20.57 -8.64 -8.76
C SER A 13 -19.39 -8.39 -9.71
N ARG A 14 -18.51 -7.45 -9.36
CA ARG A 14 -17.21 -7.32 -10.04
C ARG A 14 -16.17 -8.22 -9.37
N GLY A 15 -16.31 -9.53 -9.61
CA GLY A 15 -15.30 -10.53 -9.28
C GLY A 15 -14.22 -10.54 -10.37
N THR A 16 -13.05 -9.97 -10.07
CA THR A 16 -11.87 -10.09 -10.93
C THR A 16 -11.36 -11.53 -10.89
N SER A 17 -11.63 -12.27 -11.96
CA SER A 17 -11.00 -13.55 -12.27
C SER A 17 -9.54 -13.27 -12.67
N VAL A 18 -8.60 -13.63 -11.80
CA VAL A 18 -7.20 -13.83 -12.19
C VAL A 18 -7.01 -15.32 -12.43
N GLU A 19 -7.21 -15.71 -13.68
CA GLU A 19 -6.71 -16.97 -14.22
C GLU A 19 -5.18 -16.96 -14.11
N SER A 20 -4.63 -17.93 -13.41
CA SER A 20 -3.20 -18.19 -13.39
C SER A 20 -2.99 -19.57 -14.02
N GLU A 21 -2.51 -19.54 -15.26
CA GLU A 21 -2.18 -20.71 -16.05
C GLU A 21 -1.04 -21.52 -15.41
N ASN A 22 -1.45 -22.71 -15.02
CA ASN A 22 -0.75 -23.96 -14.84
C ASN A 22 0.55 -24.16 -15.66
N GLN A 23 1.70 -24.31 -14.99
CA GLN A 23 2.86 -25.03 -15.55
C GLN A 23 2.88 -26.48 -15.07
N SER A 24 2.82 -27.37 -16.06
CA SER A 24 2.85 -28.84 -16.04
C SER A 24 3.94 -29.47 -15.17
N THR A 25 3.56 -30.54 -14.46
CA THR A 25 4.25 -31.85 -14.53
C THR A 25 3.24 -32.98 -14.31
N LYS A 26 3.08 -33.87 -15.30
CA LYS A 26 2.34 -35.14 -15.17
C LYS A 26 3.19 -36.14 -14.38
N PRO A 27 2.61 -36.96 -13.48
CA PRO A 27 3.18 -38.26 -13.18
C PRO A 27 2.33 -39.37 -13.81
N THR A 28 3.01 -40.19 -14.60
CA THR A 28 2.55 -41.46 -15.15
C THR A 28 2.32 -42.48 -14.03
N ASN A 29 1.35 -43.38 -14.26
CA ASN A 29 0.94 -44.50 -13.40
C ASN A 29 2.11 -45.31 -12.81
N GLY A 30 2.01 -45.69 -11.53
CA GLY A 30 2.89 -46.65 -10.88
C GLY A 30 2.37 -47.07 -9.51
N SER A 31 2.05 -48.35 -9.36
CA SER A 31 1.40 -48.97 -8.20
C SER A 31 2.26 -48.98 -6.93
N SER A 32 1.57 -48.91 -5.78
CA SER A 32 1.93 -49.51 -4.48
C SER A 32 3.25 -49.13 -3.80
N LYS A 33 3.19 -48.27 -2.77
CA LYS A 33 3.60 -48.63 -1.40
C LYS A 33 3.27 -47.52 -0.40
N LYS A 34 2.65 -47.94 0.70
CA LYS A 34 2.38 -47.17 1.92
C LYS A 34 3.65 -46.46 2.40
N SER A 35 3.63 -45.13 2.41
CA SER A 35 4.38 -44.34 3.40
C SER A 35 3.42 -43.32 3.96
N SER A 36 3.08 -43.50 5.23
CA SER A 36 2.27 -42.63 6.08
C SER A 36 2.94 -41.26 6.26
N LYS A 37 2.97 -40.46 5.20
CA LYS A 37 3.17 -39.02 5.35
C LYS A 37 1.82 -38.48 5.78
N SER A 38 1.76 -37.96 7.00
CA SER A 38 0.65 -37.17 7.50
C SER A 38 0.40 -36.00 6.55
N THR A 39 -0.36 -36.25 5.49
CA THR A 39 -0.80 -35.25 4.53
C THR A 39 -1.76 -34.36 5.28
N LYS A 40 -1.24 -33.23 5.76
CA LYS A 40 -2.04 -32.15 6.33
C LYS A 40 -3.28 -31.98 5.45
N PRO A 41 -4.50 -32.12 6.00
CA PRO A 41 -5.71 -32.05 5.18
C PRO A 41 -5.72 -30.71 4.43
N ARG A 42 -6.06 -30.75 3.14
CA ARG A 42 -6.25 -29.52 2.35
C ARG A 42 -7.34 -28.70 3.05
N LEU A 43 -7.04 -27.42 3.34
CA LEU A 43 -7.99 -26.55 4.04
C LEU A 43 -9.34 -26.52 3.31
N THR A 44 -10.42 -26.71 4.06
CA THR A 44 -11.78 -26.59 3.53
C THR A 44 -12.05 -25.14 3.11
N ALA A 45 -13.04 -24.91 2.24
CA ALA A 45 -13.41 -23.55 1.82
C ALA A 45 -13.78 -22.65 3.02
N SER A 46 -14.50 -23.21 4.01
CA SER A 46 -14.81 -22.53 5.28
C SER A 46 -13.55 -22.16 6.06
N GLN A 47 -12.59 -23.09 6.18
CA GLN A 47 -11.35 -22.86 6.90
C GLN A 47 -10.45 -21.82 6.21
N LYS A 48 -10.42 -21.81 4.86
CA LYS A 48 -9.72 -20.76 4.09
C LYS A 48 -10.33 -19.39 4.35
N ASN A 49 -11.66 -19.27 4.32
CA ASN A 49 -12.35 -18.02 4.59
C ASN A 49 -12.09 -17.51 6.02
N PHE A 50 -12.09 -18.41 7.01
CA PHE A 50 -11.75 -18.07 8.39
C PHE A 50 -10.30 -17.57 8.50
N ASN A 51 -9.35 -18.34 7.96
CA ASN A 51 -7.92 -17.96 8.00
C ASN A 51 -7.64 -16.65 7.25
N HIS A 52 -8.32 -16.38 6.14
CA HIS A 52 -8.20 -15.11 5.44
C HIS A 52 -8.64 -13.94 6.32
N LYS A 53 -9.81 -14.05 6.98
CA LYS A 53 -10.30 -13.02 7.91
C LYS A 53 -9.36 -12.84 9.10
N ASP A 54 -8.87 -13.93 9.67
CA ASP A 54 -7.97 -13.89 10.81
C ASP A 54 -6.62 -13.26 10.46
N ALA A 55 -6.01 -13.67 9.34
CA ALA A 55 -4.76 -13.11 8.85
C ALA A 55 -4.89 -11.61 8.56
N GLU A 56 -6.01 -11.18 7.97
CA GLU A 56 -6.26 -9.76 7.70
C GLU A 56 -6.52 -8.96 8.98
N ASN A 57 -7.26 -9.51 9.94
CA ASN A 57 -7.43 -8.87 11.26
C ASN A 57 -6.08 -8.71 11.97
N LYS A 58 -5.25 -9.76 11.97
CA LYS A 58 -3.90 -9.71 12.52
C LYS A 58 -3.05 -8.65 11.82
N ARG A 59 -3.09 -8.58 10.49
CA ARG A 59 -2.39 -7.55 9.72
C ARG A 59 -2.84 -6.14 10.12
N ARG A 60 -4.15 -5.91 10.25
CA ARG A 60 -4.71 -4.60 10.65
C ARG A 60 -4.34 -4.23 12.09
N THR A 61 -4.38 -5.18 13.01
CA THR A 61 -3.97 -4.95 14.41
C THR A 61 -2.50 -4.56 14.47
N ALA A 62 -1.62 -5.30 13.79
CA ALA A 62 -0.19 -4.99 13.73
C ALA A 62 0.07 -3.59 13.14
N ILE A 63 -0.67 -3.17 12.11
CA ILE A 63 -0.56 -1.80 11.58
C ILE A 63 -0.95 -0.77 12.65
N ARG A 64 -2.08 -0.96 13.32
CA ARG A 64 -2.53 0.00 14.35
C ARG A 64 -1.56 0.12 15.51
N GLU A 65 -0.98 -0.98 15.96
CA GLU A 65 0.05 -0.98 17.01
C GLU A 65 1.23 -0.08 16.62
N ARG A 66 1.68 -0.12 15.36
CA ARG A 66 2.73 0.78 14.86
C ARG A 66 2.31 2.25 14.82
N PHE A 67 1.04 2.55 14.52
CA PHE A 67 0.53 3.92 14.58
C PHE A 67 0.45 4.44 16.02
N THR A 68 0.10 3.57 16.98
CA THR A 68 0.14 3.90 18.41
C THR A 68 1.58 4.19 18.86
N GLU A 69 2.55 3.34 18.52
CA GLU A 69 3.98 3.59 18.79
C GLU A 69 4.42 4.94 18.21
N LEU A 70 4.08 5.21 16.95
CA LEU A 70 4.46 6.45 16.27
C LEU A 70 3.83 7.69 16.92
N SER A 71 2.60 7.58 17.44
CA SER A 71 1.94 8.68 18.15
C SER A 71 2.68 9.13 19.43
N THR A 72 3.48 8.25 20.03
CA THR A 72 4.30 8.55 21.21
C THR A 72 5.61 9.25 20.87
N LEU A 73 6.12 9.04 19.65
CA LEU A 73 7.38 9.62 19.17
C LEU A 73 7.20 11.03 18.60
N VAL A 74 6.06 11.29 17.97
CA VAL A 74 5.78 12.57 17.30
C VAL A 74 5.10 13.54 18.28
N PRO A 75 5.73 14.68 18.61
CA PRO A 75 5.13 15.68 19.48
C PRO A 75 3.76 16.14 18.95
N GLY A 76 2.76 16.20 19.83
CA GLY A 76 1.41 16.65 19.46
C GLY A 76 0.59 15.66 18.61
N ALA A 77 1.07 14.42 18.42
CA ALA A 77 0.34 13.35 17.72
C ALA A 77 -0.37 12.35 18.65
N LEU A 78 -0.20 12.48 19.97
CA LEU A 78 -0.88 11.61 20.95
C LEU A 78 -2.40 11.59 20.73
N GLY A 79 -2.98 10.39 20.69
CA GLY A 79 -4.41 10.18 20.45
C GLY A 79 -4.87 10.35 18.99
N GLN A 80 -3.96 10.61 18.03
CA GLN A 80 -4.28 10.69 16.60
C GLN A 80 -4.04 9.38 15.85
N GLU A 81 -3.75 8.28 16.55
CA GLU A 81 -3.50 6.94 16.01
C GLU A 81 -4.64 6.37 15.14
N ARG A 82 -5.87 6.87 15.29
CA ARG A 82 -7.02 6.47 14.46
C ARG A 82 -7.14 7.23 13.14
N SER A 83 -6.49 8.38 13.01
CA SER A 83 -6.52 9.21 11.80
C SER A 83 -5.21 9.06 11.05
N GLU A 84 -5.14 8.03 10.19
CA GLU A 84 -3.91 7.66 9.48
C GLU A 84 -3.30 8.84 8.72
N GLN A 85 -4.13 9.60 7.99
CA GLN A 85 -3.71 10.77 7.23
C GLN A 85 -3.13 11.87 8.11
N VAL A 86 -3.80 12.20 9.23
CA VAL A 86 -3.35 13.25 10.15
C VAL A 86 -2.04 12.85 10.83
N MET A 87 -1.94 11.59 11.25
CA MET A 87 -0.74 11.04 11.89
C MET A 87 0.47 11.11 10.94
N LEU A 88 0.32 10.63 9.71
CA LEU A 88 1.39 10.68 8.70
C LEU A 88 1.77 12.13 8.35
N GLY A 89 0.78 13.02 8.22
CA GLY A 89 1.00 14.45 7.99
C GLY A 89 1.87 15.08 9.09
N LYS A 90 1.48 14.92 10.36
CA LYS A 90 2.25 15.42 11.51
C LYS A 90 3.65 14.81 11.59
N THR A 91 3.77 13.52 11.30
CA THR A 91 5.07 12.82 11.29
C THR A 91 6.02 13.44 10.26
N THR A 92 5.55 13.65 9.02
CA THR A 92 6.38 14.25 7.96
C THR A 92 6.75 15.71 8.24
N GLU A 93 5.89 16.46 8.92
CA GLU A 93 6.20 17.81 9.38
C GLU A 93 7.28 17.80 10.47
N TYR A 94 7.13 16.94 11.48
CA TYR A 94 8.11 16.80 12.55
C TYR A 94 9.49 16.34 12.03
N LEU A 95 9.53 15.40 11.09
CA LEU A 95 10.79 14.99 10.44
C LEU A 95 11.47 16.18 9.74
N ARG A 96 10.71 17.02 9.03
CA ARG A 96 11.25 18.23 8.38
C ARG A 96 11.80 19.22 9.40
N GLU A 97 11.16 19.37 10.56
CA GLU A 97 11.65 20.21 11.66
C GLU A 97 12.96 19.68 12.25
N ILE A 98 13.05 18.38 12.53
CA ILE A 98 14.28 17.75 13.04
C ILE A 98 15.45 17.98 12.09
N LEU A 99 15.25 17.79 10.78
CA LEU A 99 16.31 17.99 9.78
C LEU A 99 16.78 19.46 9.73
N ARG A 100 15.85 20.42 9.82
CA ARG A 100 16.21 21.85 9.90
C ARG A 100 16.98 22.17 11.18
N GLU A 101 16.56 21.59 12.30
CA GLU A 101 17.22 21.78 13.58
C GLU A 101 18.62 21.19 13.58
N GLN A 102 18.82 20.00 13.01
CA GLN A 102 20.13 19.40 12.83
C GLN A 102 21.07 20.33 12.04
N ARG A 103 20.60 20.89 10.91
CA ARG A 103 21.37 21.88 10.12
C ARG A 103 21.68 23.16 10.91
N ARG A 104 20.77 23.58 11.79
CA ARG A 104 20.99 24.74 12.67
C ARG A 104 22.08 24.44 13.71
N LEU A 105 22.03 23.25 14.32
CA LEU A 105 23.02 22.80 15.30
C LEU A 105 24.40 22.61 14.68
N GLU A 106 24.48 22.06 13.47
CA GLU A 106 25.74 21.93 12.72
C GLU A 106 26.39 23.29 12.48
N ARG A 107 25.61 24.28 12.02
CA ARG A 107 26.11 25.66 11.84
C ARG A 107 26.58 26.29 13.14
N LEU A 108 25.89 26.02 14.25
CA LEU A 108 26.30 26.53 15.57
C LEU A 108 27.60 25.88 16.05
N ALA A 109 27.74 24.57 15.83
CA ALA A 109 28.95 23.82 16.15
C ALA A 109 30.15 24.35 15.35
N ASP A 110 29.97 24.60 14.05
CA ASP A 110 31.00 25.21 13.19
C ASP A 110 31.42 26.60 13.70
N ALA A 111 30.44 27.44 14.08
CA ALA A 111 30.71 28.77 14.64
C ALA A 111 31.46 28.70 15.99
N GLN A 112 31.28 27.62 16.75
CA GLN A 112 31.98 27.36 18.01
C GLN A 112 33.30 26.58 17.82
N GLY A 113 33.66 26.21 16.58
CA GLY A 113 34.85 25.42 16.29
C GLY A 113 34.75 23.95 16.73
N ILE A 114 33.55 23.43 16.98
CA ILE A 114 33.30 22.04 17.34
C ILE A 114 33.33 21.19 16.06
N HIS A 115 34.26 20.25 15.98
CA HIS A 115 34.40 19.39 14.82
C HIS A 115 33.33 18.29 14.80
N ILE A 116 32.41 18.36 13.83
CA ILE A 116 31.45 17.30 13.52
C ILE A 116 32.01 16.43 12.39
N ASP A 117 31.98 15.11 12.60
CA ASP A 117 32.31 14.10 11.58
C ASP A 117 31.55 14.37 10.28
N PRO A 118 32.23 14.57 9.14
CA PRO A 118 31.59 14.88 7.86
C PRO A 118 30.61 13.80 7.41
N ALA A 119 30.80 12.53 7.81
CA ALA A 119 29.86 11.45 7.47
C ALA A 119 28.50 11.57 8.19
N LYS A 120 28.42 12.37 9.26
CA LYS A 120 27.20 12.63 10.03
C LYS A 120 26.51 13.93 9.65
N ARG A 121 27.12 14.72 8.77
CA ARG A 121 26.55 15.99 8.31
C ARG A 121 25.43 15.71 7.34
N LEU A 122 24.33 16.43 7.53
CA LEU A 122 23.17 16.29 6.68
C LEU A 122 23.43 16.93 5.31
N THR A 123 23.44 16.15 4.24
CA THR A 123 23.53 16.68 2.88
C THR A 123 22.14 16.84 2.27
N ASP A 124 21.99 17.74 1.29
CA ASP A 124 20.73 17.92 0.57
C ASP A 124 20.35 16.65 -0.24
N GLU A 125 21.32 15.78 -0.55
CA GLU A 125 21.08 14.54 -1.30
C GLU A 125 20.49 13.40 -0.45
N ASP A 126 20.61 13.47 0.88
CA ASP A 126 20.15 12.40 1.78
C ASP A 126 18.61 12.28 1.86
N TYR A 127 17.87 13.36 1.53
CA TYR A 127 16.41 13.43 1.73
C TYR A 127 15.66 14.15 0.60
N GLY A 128 15.67 13.59 -0.61
CA GLY A 128 14.91 14.16 -1.72
C GLY A 128 15.66 15.22 -2.53
N GLY A 129 16.99 15.19 -2.50
CA GLY A 129 17.84 16.02 -3.34
C GLY A 129 17.65 15.75 -4.84
N SER A 130 18.38 16.48 -5.68
CA SER A 130 18.23 16.40 -7.13
C SER A 130 18.53 15.00 -7.68
N ALA A 131 19.28 14.17 -6.94
CA ALA A 131 19.57 12.79 -7.30
C ALA A 131 18.55 11.77 -6.77
N TRP A 132 17.61 12.18 -5.91
CA TRP A 132 16.64 11.27 -5.31
C TRP A 132 15.62 10.81 -6.35
N LYS A 133 15.52 9.49 -6.53
CA LYS A 133 14.56 8.86 -7.44
C LYS A 133 13.46 8.20 -6.65
N GLU A 134 12.21 8.57 -6.91
CA GLU A 134 11.05 7.93 -6.31
C GLU A 134 10.98 6.45 -6.71
N PRO A 135 11.10 5.51 -5.75
CA PRO A 135 11.00 4.09 -6.06
C PRO A 135 9.59 3.79 -6.59
N ASN A 136 9.51 3.03 -7.70
CA ASN A 136 8.27 2.59 -8.35
C ASN A 136 7.41 3.70 -8.99
N MET A 137 7.91 4.93 -9.14
CA MET A 137 7.14 5.97 -9.84
C MET A 137 7.03 5.74 -11.34
N ASP A 138 8.06 5.21 -11.98
CA ASP A 138 8.02 4.83 -13.40
C ASP A 138 6.86 3.87 -13.68
N GLN A 139 6.64 2.90 -12.79
CA GLN A 139 5.55 1.94 -12.91
C GLN A 139 4.17 2.60 -12.74
N TYR A 140 4.06 3.52 -11.78
CA TYR A 140 2.85 4.31 -11.57
C TYR A 140 2.53 5.17 -12.80
N GLU A 141 3.51 5.87 -13.34
CA GLU A 141 3.34 6.71 -14.52
C GLU A 141 2.97 5.91 -15.76
N VAL A 142 3.63 4.76 -16.00
CA VAL A 142 3.29 3.84 -17.10
C VAL A 142 1.87 3.32 -16.94
N ALA A 143 1.47 2.89 -15.74
CA ALA A 143 0.11 2.43 -15.47
C ALA A 143 -0.93 3.54 -15.64
N LYS A 144 -0.61 4.76 -15.22
CA LYS A 144 -1.44 5.96 -15.38
C LYS A 144 -1.63 6.32 -16.85
N ARG A 145 -0.55 6.32 -17.64
CA ARG A 145 -0.59 6.54 -19.10
C ARG A 145 -1.40 5.44 -19.81
N LYS A 146 -1.24 4.19 -19.41
CA LYS A 146 -2.04 3.05 -19.94
C LYS A 146 -3.52 3.18 -19.62
N ARG A 147 -3.88 3.65 -18.42
CA ARG A 147 -5.28 3.92 -18.03
C ARG A 147 -5.85 5.11 -18.80
N ALA A 148 -5.06 6.17 -18.99
CA ALA A 148 -5.48 7.34 -19.77
C ALA A 148 -5.69 7.02 -21.25
N GLY A 149 -4.87 6.14 -21.83
CA GLY A 149 -5.02 5.68 -23.22
C GLY A 149 -6.15 4.66 -23.45
N ALA A 150 -6.71 4.05 -22.38
CA ALA A 150 -7.76 3.04 -22.49
C ALA A 150 -9.19 3.60 -22.34
N GLY A 151 -9.35 4.91 -22.10
CA GLY A 151 -10.65 5.56 -21.89
C GLY A 151 -11.06 6.55 -22.99
N GLY A 152 -10.47 6.45 -24.17
CA GLY A 152 -10.54 7.45 -25.23
C GLY A 152 -11.17 7.01 -26.56
N ASP A 153 -11.93 5.91 -26.60
CA ASP A 153 -12.72 5.53 -27.78
C ASP A 153 -14.16 5.14 -27.37
N ASP A 154 -15.12 5.53 -28.20
CA ASP A 154 -16.59 5.41 -28.09
C ASP A 154 -17.35 6.52 -27.33
N ILE A 155 -17.31 7.73 -27.90
CA ILE A 155 -18.54 8.54 -28.06
C ILE A 155 -18.71 8.75 -29.57
N LYS A 156 -19.48 7.87 -30.22
CA LYS A 156 -20.04 8.14 -31.54
C LYS A 156 -21.28 9.02 -31.35
N ASP A 157 -21.07 10.27 -31.70
CA ASP A 157 -22.08 11.27 -32.03
C ASP A 157 -22.96 10.74 -33.18
N GLU A 158 -24.22 10.41 -32.89
CA GLU A 158 -25.25 10.22 -33.93
C GLU A 158 -26.16 11.44 -33.90
N GLY A 159 -25.69 12.50 -34.58
CA GLY A 159 -26.49 13.63 -35.02
C GLY A 159 -26.70 13.57 -36.53
N GLU A 160 -27.96 13.39 -36.91
CA GLU A 160 -28.64 14.03 -38.05
C GLU A 160 -28.14 13.75 -39.49
N ASN A 161 -28.95 13.00 -40.26
CA ASN A 161 -29.24 13.39 -41.64
C ASN A 161 -30.62 12.86 -42.09
N GLU A 162 -31.38 13.82 -42.65
CA GLU A 162 -32.65 13.77 -43.40
C GLU A 162 -33.99 13.58 -42.65
#